data_AF-A0A5S9P8X4-F1
#
_entry.id   AF-A0A5S9P8X4-F1
#
_cell.length_a   1.000
_cell.length_b   1.000
_cell.length_c   1.000
_cell.angle_alpha   90.00
_cell.angle_beta   90.00
_cell.angle_gamma   90.00
#
_symmetry.space_group_name_H-M   'P 1'
#
loop_
_entity.id
_entity.type
_entity.pdbx_description
1 polymer ?
#
loop_
_entity_poly.entity_id
_entity_poly.type
_entity_poly.pdbx_seq_one_letter_code
_entity_poly.pdbx_strand_id
1 'polypeptide(L)'
;MALVLHSLRGFPHTDIAARLPLELSVAGRLRSDMPGRFWFCRVTAEVWCRLDDSTERRHISDALLSEDGTSLRVSALVVTPAASNQVLQAGIQNLAVHAGAVLDPVLGESGVFNAAQVGYLGCGLLDDATQVPPRV
;
A
#
# COMPACT_ATOMS: atom_id res chain seq x y z
N MET A 1 16.83 6.36 -2.04
CA MET A 1 16.28 6.10 -0.70
C MET A 1 15.64 4.72 -0.75
N ALA A 2 16.22 3.73 -0.09
CA ALA A 2 15.72 2.35 -0.14
C ALA A 2 14.61 2.21 0.90
N LEU A 3 13.38 1.99 0.44
CA LEU A 3 12.29 1.60 1.31
C LEU A 3 12.59 0.21 1.86
N VAL A 4 12.40 -0.01 3.16
CA VAL A 4 12.59 -1.32 3.79
C VAL A 4 11.23 -1.81 4.27
N LEU A 5 10.84 -3.03 3.86
CA LEU A 5 9.60 -3.69 4.23
C LEU A 5 9.85 -4.55 5.46
N HIS A 6 9.02 -4.34 6.48
CA HIS A 6 9.09 -5.07 7.72
C HIS A 6 7.77 -5.81 7.94
N SER A 7 7.86 -7.13 7.93
CA SER A 7 6.87 -8.10 8.41
C SER A 7 5.56 -8.26 7.63
N LEU A 8 5.50 -9.42 6.96
CA LEU A 8 4.32 -10.06 6.41
C LEU A 8 3.82 -11.17 7.35
N ARG A 9 3.00 -10.79 8.33
CA ARG A 9 1.86 -11.53 8.92
C ARG A 9 1.66 -11.12 10.37
N GLY A 10 0.45 -10.63 10.65
CA GLY A 10 0.07 -10.18 11.98
C GLY A 10 0.70 -8.85 12.31
N PHE A 11 -0.12 -7.90 12.74
CA PHE A 11 0.37 -6.66 13.36
C PHE A 11 1.14 -7.05 14.63
N PRO A 12 2.48 -6.91 14.66
CA PRO A 12 3.05 -6.04 15.68
C PRO A 12 4.25 -5.23 15.17
N HIS A 13 4.28 -3.98 15.62
CA HIS A 13 5.45 -3.08 15.68
C HIS A 13 6.27 -2.95 14.39
N THR A 14 5.88 -2.00 13.55
CA THR A 14 6.91 -1.26 12.79
C THR A 14 6.54 0.21 12.65
N ASP A 15 7.33 1.04 13.32
CA ASP A 15 7.29 2.51 13.28
C ASP A 15 7.93 3.05 11.99
N ILE A 16 7.43 2.63 10.83
CA ILE A 16 7.65 3.39 9.61
C ILE A 16 6.33 4.09 9.30
N ALA A 17 6.17 5.29 9.87
CA ALA A 17 5.34 6.32 9.29
C ALA A 17 5.98 6.70 7.95
N ALA A 18 5.81 5.84 6.96
CA ALA A 18 6.28 6.10 5.62
C ALA A 18 5.39 7.26 5.13
N ARG A 19 5.89 8.49 5.25
CA ARG A 19 5.57 9.54 4.29
C ARG A 19 6.12 9.04 2.96
N LEU A 20 5.46 8.04 2.39
CA LEU A 20 5.68 7.51 1.07
C LEU A 20 5.21 8.63 0.15
N PRO A 21 6.10 9.40 -0.50
CA PRO A 21 5.69 10.40 -1.47
C PRO A 21 5.30 9.67 -2.76
N LEU A 22 4.39 8.70 -2.64
CA LEU A 22 3.89 7.91 -3.74
C LEU A 22 2.72 8.66 -4.32
N GLU A 23 2.83 8.96 -5.60
CA GLU A 23 1.67 9.34 -6.37
C GLU A 23 0.82 8.08 -6.58
N LEU A 24 -0.43 8.16 -6.15
CA LEU A 24 -1.38 7.05 -6.19
C LEU A 24 -2.55 7.40 -7.10
N SER A 25 -2.96 6.45 -7.93
CA SER A 25 -4.23 6.52 -8.67
C SER A 25 -5.22 5.53 -8.07
N VAL A 26 -6.39 6.02 -7.67
CA VAL A 26 -7.46 5.17 -7.13
C VAL A 26 -8.08 4.38 -8.28
N ALA A 27 -7.91 3.06 -8.27
CA ALA A 27 -8.44 2.17 -9.29
C ALA A 27 -9.84 1.64 -8.92
N GLY A 28 -10.15 1.53 -7.63
CA GLY A 28 -11.51 1.18 -7.20
C GLY A 28 -11.63 0.84 -5.72
N ARG A 29 -12.87 0.67 -5.26
CA ARG A 29 -13.18 0.19 -3.92
C ARG A 29 -13.22 -1.34 -3.91
N LEU A 30 -12.59 -1.95 -2.90
CA LEU A 30 -12.63 -3.38 -2.66
C LEU A 30 -13.83 -3.76 -1.78
N ARG A 31 -14.45 -4.90 -2.08
CA ARG A 31 -15.43 -5.54 -1.19
C ARG A 31 -14.68 -6.27 -0.08
N SER A 32 -15.17 -6.23 1.14
CA SER A 32 -14.57 -6.95 2.28
C SER A 32 -15.65 -7.42 3.23
N ASP A 33 -15.41 -8.57 3.85
CA ASP A 33 -16.14 -9.09 5.00
C ASP A 33 -15.62 -8.50 6.32
N MET A 34 -14.43 -7.91 6.32
CA MET A 34 -13.88 -7.21 7.47
C MET A 34 -14.47 -5.80 7.61
N PRO A 35 -14.64 -5.30 8.84
CA PRO A 35 -15.02 -3.91 9.07
C PRO A 35 -14.00 -2.94 8.47
N GLY A 36 -14.49 -1.98 7.70
CA GLY A 36 -13.66 -0.93 7.11
C GLY A 36 -14.05 -0.61 5.68
N ARG A 37 -13.27 0.28 5.07
CA ARG A 37 -13.39 0.62 3.67
C ARG A 37 -12.00 0.58 3.05
N PHE A 38 -11.86 -0.22 2.00
CA PHE A 38 -10.58 -0.51 1.39
C PHE A 38 -10.61 -0.05 -0.06
N TRP A 39 -9.59 0.70 -0.46
CA TRP A 39 -9.41 1.14 -1.85
C TRP A 39 -8.16 0.51 -2.41
N PHE A 40 -8.28 -0.02 -3.62
CA PHE A 40 -7.15 -0.45 -4.42
C PHE A 40 -6.63 0.76 -5.19
N CYS A 41 -5.35 1.05 -4.98
CA CYS A 41 -4.64 2.16 -5.60
C CYS A 41 -3.43 1.63 -6.36
N ARG A 42 -3.18 2.15 -7.55
CA ARG A 42 -1.94 1.89 -8.29
C ARG A 42 -0.91 2.95 -7.95
N VAL A 43 0.35 2.54 -7.83
CA VAL A 43 1.47 3.47 -7.69
C VAL A 43 1.86 3.94 -9.09
N THR A 44 1.88 5.26 -9.30
CA THR A 44 2.12 5.86 -10.62
C THR A 44 3.56 5.65 -11.11
N ALA A 45 4.53 5.63 -10.18
CA ALA A 45 5.93 5.36 -10.47
C ALA A 45 6.37 4.05 -9.81
N GLU A 46 7.19 3.25 -10.50
CA GLU A 46 7.70 2.01 -9.94
C GLU A 46 8.59 2.28 -8.72
N VAL A 47 8.32 1.57 -7.62
CA VAL A 47 9.08 1.68 -6.38
C VAL A 47 9.53 0.31 -5.91
N TRP A 48 10.82 0.21 -5.61
CA TRP A 48 11.43 -0.99 -5.06
C TRP A 48 11.70 -0.81 -3.56
N CYS A 49 11.23 -1.77 -2.79
CA CYS A 49 11.43 -1.81 -1.36
C CYS A 49 12.22 -3.06 -1.00
N ARG A 50 13.35 -2.89 -0.32
CA ARG A 50 14.16 -3.96 0.22
C ARG A 50 13.36 -4.77 1.24
N LEU A 51 13.36 -6.07 1.09
CA LEU A 51 12.82 -7.01 2.05
C LEU A 51 13.89 -7.28 3.12
N ASP A 52 13.49 -7.29 4.38
CA ASP A 52 14.38 -7.75 5.43
C ASP A 52 14.48 -9.29 5.45
N ASP A 53 15.42 -9.80 6.25
CA ASP A 53 15.65 -11.24 6.37
C ASP A 53 14.51 -11.94 7.11
N SER A 54 13.73 -11.22 7.92
CA SER A 54 12.57 -11.73 8.65
C SER A 54 11.31 -11.88 7.78
N THR A 55 11.34 -11.31 6.57
CA THR A 55 10.16 -11.26 5.71
C THR A 55 9.86 -12.63 5.10
N GLU A 56 8.66 -13.10 5.37
CA GLU A 56 8.17 -14.36 4.85
C GLU A 56 7.74 -14.22 3.37
N ARG A 57 8.55 -14.76 2.46
CA ARG A 57 8.38 -14.57 1.00
C ARG A 57 7.34 -15.49 0.36
N ARG A 58 6.93 -16.57 1.04
CA ARG A 58 6.05 -17.61 0.46
C ARG A 58 4.65 -17.13 0.04
N HIS A 59 4.23 -15.95 0.48
CA HIS A 59 2.94 -15.33 0.13
C HIS A 59 3.10 -14.13 -0.80
N ILE A 60 4.31 -13.86 -1.27
CA ILE A 60 4.58 -12.82 -2.26
C ILE A 60 4.60 -13.48 -3.63
N SER A 61 3.88 -12.91 -4.57
CA SER A 61 3.96 -13.31 -5.97
C SER A 61 5.38 -13.11 -6.51
N ASP A 62 5.94 -14.14 -7.14
CA ASP A 62 7.27 -14.08 -7.76
C ASP A 62 7.38 -12.93 -8.77
N ALA A 63 6.28 -12.53 -9.41
CA ALA A 63 6.23 -11.41 -10.36
C ALA A 63 6.47 -10.02 -9.72
N LEU A 64 6.45 -9.94 -8.39
CA LEU A 64 6.74 -8.74 -7.63
C LEU A 64 8.12 -8.78 -6.97
N LEU A 65 8.80 -9.92 -6.95
CA LEU A 65 10.12 -10.04 -6.38
C LEU A 65 11.20 -9.65 -7.39
N SER A 66 12.30 -9.09 -6.90
CA SER A 66 13.54 -8.98 -7.68
C SER A 66 14.10 -10.37 -7.96
N GLU A 67 14.97 -10.49 -8.97
CA GLU A 67 15.58 -11.78 -9.36
C GLU A 67 16.34 -12.46 -8.20
N ASP A 68 16.94 -11.66 -7.32
CA ASP A 68 17.65 -12.13 -6.12
C ASP A 68 16.73 -12.32 -4.89
N GLY A 69 15.44 -12.00 -5.01
CA GLY A 69 14.45 -12.11 -3.93
C GLY A 69 14.68 -11.17 -2.75
N THR A 70 15.57 -10.18 -2.88
CA THR A 70 15.90 -9.24 -1.80
C THR A 70 15.01 -8.01 -1.77
N SER A 71 14.22 -7.78 -2.81
CA SER A 71 13.38 -6.59 -2.95
C SER A 71 11.99 -6.93 -3.50
N LEU A 72 11.01 -6.15 -3.08
CA LEU A 72 9.64 -6.16 -3.58
C LEU A 72 9.40 -4.92 -4.45
N ARG A 73 8.83 -5.13 -5.63
CA ARG A 73 8.25 -4.08 -6.45
C ARG A 73 6.87 -3.72 -5.92
N VAL A 74 6.75 -2.52 -5.37
CA VAL A 74 5.48 -1.96 -4.93
C VAL A 74 4.84 -1.20 -6.09
N SER A 75 3.92 -1.87 -6.78
CA SER A 75 3.18 -1.32 -7.92
C SER A 75 1.72 -0.98 -7.58
N ALA A 76 1.21 -1.51 -6.47
CA ALA A 76 -0.13 -1.24 -5.98
C ALA A 76 -0.19 -1.29 -4.45
N LEU A 77 -1.13 -0.52 -3.91
CA LEU A 77 -1.43 -0.45 -2.49
C LEU A 77 -2.93 -0.69 -2.24
N VAL A 78 -3.23 -1.25 -1.09
CA VAL A 78 -4.54 -1.08 -0.45
C VAL A 78 -4.43 0.03 0.57
N VAL A 79 -5.32 1.02 0.48
CA VAL A 79 -5.42 2.09 1.48
C VAL A 79 -6.76 2.03 2.20
N THR A 80 -6.73 2.33 3.50
CA THR A 80 -7.92 2.44 4.35
C THR A 80 -7.79 3.68 5.25
N PRO A 81 -8.82 4.54 5.37
CA PRO A 81 -8.82 5.63 6.33
C PRO A 81 -8.53 5.14 7.75
N ALA A 82 -7.67 5.87 8.48
CA ALA A 82 -7.23 5.51 9.83
C ALA A 82 -8.33 5.69 10.89
N ALA A 83 -9.26 6.63 10.64
CA ALA A 83 -10.44 6.83 11.46
C ALA A 83 -11.59 7.37 10.60
N SER A 84 -12.82 6.96 10.92
CA SER A 84 -14.09 7.41 10.32
C SER A 84 -14.51 6.73 9.00
N ASN A 85 -15.78 6.94 8.63
CA ASN A 85 -16.46 6.45 7.42
C ASN A 85 -16.05 7.22 6.15
N GLN A 86 -14.88 7.83 6.15
CA GLN A 86 -14.43 8.69 5.07
C GLN A 86 -14.20 7.89 3.79
N VAL A 87 -14.33 8.57 2.65
CA VAL A 87 -14.23 8.01 1.31
C VAL A 87 -13.19 8.77 0.54
N LEU A 88 -12.37 8.06 -0.23
CA LEU A 88 -11.49 8.69 -1.20
C LEU A 88 -12.33 9.38 -2.28
N GLN A 89 -12.13 10.67 -2.41
CA GLN A 89 -12.79 11.54 -3.38
C GLN A 89 -11.74 12.52 -3.93
N ALA A 90 -11.99 13.07 -5.12
CA ALA A 90 -11.12 14.09 -5.69
C ALA A 90 -11.04 15.32 -4.76
N GLY A 91 -9.87 15.96 -4.71
CA GLY A 91 -9.57 17.11 -3.87
C GLY A 91 -9.37 16.78 -2.38
N ILE A 92 -9.33 15.49 -2.00
CA ILE A 92 -9.08 15.12 -0.61
C ILE A 92 -7.64 15.47 -0.21
N GLN A 93 -7.48 16.09 0.95
CA GLN A 93 -6.19 16.47 1.50
C GLN A 93 -6.13 16.11 2.98
N ASN A 94 -4.93 15.82 3.47
CA ASN A 94 -4.60 15.48 4.84
C ASN A 94 -5.45 14.33 5.39
N LEU A 95 -5.85 13.39 4.53
CA LEU A 95 -6.58 12.22 4.99
C LEU A 95 -5.61 11.22 5.61
N ALA A 96 -5.75 10.97 6.91
CA ALA A 96 -5.00 9.90 7.56
C ALA A 96 -5.45 8.53 7.03
N VAL A 97 -4.51 7.75 6.51
CA VAL A 97 -4.74 6.41 5.96
C VAL A 97 -3.71 5.41 6.49
N HIS A 98 -4.12 4.17 6.61
CA HIS A 98 -3.23 3.01 6.62
C HIS A 98 -3.01 2.55 5.19
N ALA A 99 -1.78 2.14 4.88
CA ALA A 99 -1.41 1.59 3.59
C ALA A 99 -0.84 0.19 3.74
N GLY A 100 -1.16 -0.68 2.78
CA GLY A 100 -0.53 -1.99 2.63
C GLY A 100 -0.11 -2.25 1.20
N ALA A 101 1.09 -2.79 0.99
CA ALA A 101 1.57 -3.25 -0.30
C ALA A 101 0.78 -4.47 -0.75
N VAL A 102 0.38 -4.48 -2.02
CA VAL A 102 -0.22 -5.66 -2.64
C VAL A 102 0.89 -6.67 -2.93
N LEU A 103 0.72 -7.90 -2.44
CA LEU A 103 1.69 -8.99 -2.56
C LEU A 103 1.30 -9.99 -3.64
N ASP A 104 0.03 -9.96 -4.06
CA ASP A 104 -0.52 -10.79 -5.11
C ASP A 104 -1.36 -9.90 -6.05
N PRO A 105 -0.93 -9.71 -7.32
CA PRO A 105 -1.62 -8.87 -8.29
C PRO A 105 -3.10 -9.26 -8.52
N VAL A 106 -3.47 -10.52 -8.28
CA VAL A 106 -4.84 -11.03 -8.43
C VAL A 106 -5.84 -10.26 -7.56
N LEU A 107 -5.40 -9.63 -6.47
CA LEU A 107 -6.26 -8.80 -5.63
C LEU A 107 -6.93 -7.65 -6.40
N GLY A 108 -6.21 -7.03 -7.33
CA GLY A 108 -6.76 -5.95 -8.16
C GLY A 108 -7.83 -6.44 -9.14
N GLU A 109 -7.74 -7.70 -9.58
CA GLU A 109 -8.66 -8.33 -10.51
C GLU A 109 -9.91 -8.86 -9.81
N SER A 110 -9.76 -9.39 -8.60
CA SER A 110 -10.86 -9.97 -7.82
C SER A 110 -11.85 -8.90 -7.33
N GLY A 111 -11.37 -7.68 -7.06
CA GLY A 111 -12.14 -6.61 -6.43
C GLY A 111 -12.59 -6.95 -4.99
N VAL A 112 -11.99 -7.97 -4.38
CA VAL A 112 -12.27 -8.42 -3.01
C VAL A 112 -10.99 -8.30 -2.19
N PHE A 113 -11.07 -7.59 -1.07
CA PHE A 113 -9.99 -7.47 -0.13
C PHE A 113 -9.73 -8.82 0.55
N ASN A 114 -8.46 -9.24 0.54
CA ASN A 114 -7.97 -10.39 1.29
C ASN A 114 -6.69 -10.00 2.03
N ALA A 115 -6.71 -10.04 3.37
CA ALA A 115 -5.56 -9.66 4.19
C ALA A 115 -4.32 -10.52 3.92
N ALA A 116 -4.48 -11.76 3.44
CA ALA A 116 -3.35 -12.62 3.11
C ALA A 116 -2.57 -12.15 1.87
N GLN A 117 -3.16 -11.29 1.04
CA GLN A 117 -2.58 -10.77 -0.19
C GLN A 117 -1.99 -9.35 -0.01
N VAL A 118 -1.97 -8.83 1.23
CA VAL A 118 -1.56 -7.45 1.53
C VAL A 118 -0.55 -7.44 2.67
N GLY A 119 0.54 -6.69 2.49
CA GLY A 119 1.56 -6.45 3.51
C GLY A 119 1.46 -5.05 4.09
N TYR A 120 1.32 -4.90 5.41
CA TYR A 120 1.18 -3.59 6.02
C TYR A 120 2.44 -2.74 5.86
N LEU A 121 2.28 -1.48 5.42
CA LEU A 121 3.38 -0.52 5.24
C LEU A 121 3.42 0.57 6.29
N GLY A 122 2.35 0.76 7.06
CA GLY A 122 2.26 1.84 8.03
C GLY A 122 1.06 2.75 7.79
N CYS A 123 1.13 3.92 8.42
CA CYS A 123 0.16 5.00 8.27
C CYS A 123 0.81 6.24 7.63
N GLY A 124 -0.01 7.04 6.96
CA GLY A 124 0.40 8.27 6.28
C GLY A 124 -0.76 9.24 6.09
N LEU A 125 -0.46 10.37 5.47
CA LEU A 125 -1.45 11.33 5.01
C LEU A 125 -1.56 11.22 3.49
N LEU A 126 -2.79 11.15 2.98
CA LEU A 126 -3.08 11.18 1.56
C LEU A 126 -3.51 12.59 1.17
N ASP A 127 -2.84 13.11 0.15
CA ASP A 127 -3.15 14.38 -0.52
C ASP A 127 -3.39 14.11 -2.00
N ASP A 128 -4.41 14.74 -2.58
CA ASP A 128 -4.64 14.73 -4.02
C ASP A 128 -3.51 15.51 -4.72
N ALA A 129 -2.73 14.80 -5.54
CA ALA A 129 -1.57 15.33 -6.25
C ALA A 129 -1.93 16.50 -7.19
N THR A 130 -3.18 16.58 -7.66
CA THR A 130 -3.63 17.65 -8.56
C THR A 130 -3.59 19.05 -7.92
N GLN A 131 -3.46 19.15 -6.60
CA GLN A 131 -3.45 20.43 -5.87
C GLN A 131 -2.12 20.75 -5.17
N VAL A 132 -1.12 19.87 -5.24
CA VAL A 132 0.20 20.18 -4.67
C VAL A 132 0.99 20.98 -5.71
N PRO A 133 1.23 22.29 -5.52
CA PRO A 133 2.08 23.04 -6.44
C PRO A 133 3.48 22.43 -6.48
N PRO A 134 4.15 22.40 -7.65
CA PRO A 134 5.52 21.92 -7.72
C PRO A 134 6.38 22.71 -6.73
N ARG A 135 7.10 22.00 -5.86
CA ARG A 135 8.05 22.65 -4.94
C ARG A 135 9.14 23.31 -5.79
N VAL A 136 9.20 24.65 -5.72
CA VAL A 136 10.25 25.50 -6.31
C VAL A 136 11.51 25.39 -5.48
#